data_AF-A0A843Y034-F1
#
_entry.id   AF-A0A843Y034-F1
#
_cell.length_a   1.000
_cell.length_b   1.000
_cell.length_c   1.000
_cell.angle_alpha   90.00
_cell.angle_beta   90.00
_cell.angle_gamma   90.00
#
_symmetry.space_group_name_H-M   'P 1'
#
loop_
_entity.id
_entity.type
_entity.pdbx_description
1 polymer ?
#
loop_
_entity_poly.entity_id
_entity_poly.type
_entity_poly.pdbx_seq_one_letter_code
_entity_poly.pdbx_strand_id
1 'polypeptide(L)'
;VKQALGESSNDLATLCKSENINIWSKYKPISCKGEFKEYPIREDSEEIVTSSYNKYTCVVRCGMNIPMDTYKNLRYNYGGEGFAIEACKELYIDNVYGVRGIDKDASTNSHTVYASGKHFPKGGANSPYRLGDFRNYNSKAISNMFRSSIPTLFNVEVYYSSTPKFNCVLYKNTNVDDNTNVTMEDIITDLYLAWSFWIQICYDSPYNNTDKIYKNYYVGNCEKPTDFIYASREITFDVGNDKDVTIVPFLAYTRNATLYDNTKIIFISPPGAISFKYYPRQINMESIKSGSSGFVDFSSLRELVGATCICKARIYKLPDATFTVNDGIFRSVCKYGNNKTTYGRGYVSNSSGQDTGSVTIPEGDRTDYIEVYIRFDNVYEGGYYGQMCQLSFEINIDGEWKQVPPGGSYIMR
;
A
#
# COMPACT_ATOMS: atom_id res chain seq x y z
N VAL A 1 20.71 -35.33 16.84
CA VAL A 1 21.20 -33.92 16.86
C VAL A 1 22.50 -33.77 16.08
N LYS A 2 23.64 -34.30 16.54
CA LYS A 2 24.94 -34.28 15.84
C LYS A 2 24.83 -34.49 14.32
N GLN A 3 24.23 -35.60 13.88
CA GLN A 3 24.04 -35.91 12.45
C GLN A 3 23.19 -34.87 11.72
N ALA A 4 22.12 -34.35 12.35
CA ALA A 4 21.26 -33.32 11.75
C ALA A 4 21.96 -31.96 11.64
N LEU A 5 22.95 -31.67 12.50
CA LEU A 5 23.77 -30.46 12.44
C LEU A 5 25.06 -30.66 11.61
N GLY A 6 25.34 -31.87 11.13
CA GLY A 6 26.60 -32.17 10.42
C GLY A 6 27.85 -32.09 11.31
N GLU A 7 27.70 -32.13 12.63
CA GLU A 7 28.81 -32.01 13.57
C GLU A 7 29.57 -33.34 13.73
N SER A 8 30.87 -33.28 14.02
CA SER A 8 31.69 -34.46 14.33
C SER A 8 31.76 -34.75 15.83
N SER A 9 31.38 -33.80 16.69
CA SER A 9 31.40 -33.92 18.15
C SER A 9 30.02 -34.23 18.72
N ASN A 10 29.99 -35.03 19.80
CA ASN A 10 28.81 -35.18 20.66
C ASN A 10 28.85 -34.26 21.89
N ASP A 11 29.90 -33.45 22.01
CA ASP A 11 30.01 -32.46 23.08
C ASP A 11 28.84 -31.49 23.02
N LEU A 12 28.13 -31.36 24.15
CA LEU A 12 26.90 -30.60 24.22
C LEU A 12 27.13 -29.11 23.96
N ALA A 13 28.25 -28.56 24.42
CA ALA A 13 28.59 -27.16 24.15
C ALA A 13 28.80 -26.91 22.66
N THR A 14 29.50 -27.83 21.98
CA THR A 14 29.70 -27.80 20.52
C THR A 14 28.36 -27.85 19.78
N LEU A 15 27.47 -28.78 20.16
CA LEU A 15 26.16 -28.90 19.53
C LEU A 15 25.30 -27.65 19.73
N CYS A 16 25.25 -27.09 20.94
CA CYS A 16 24.46 -25.89 21.24
C CYS A 16 24.99 -24.61 20.59
N LYS A 17 26.24 -24.58 20.14
CA LYS A 17 26.89 -23.44 19.47
C LYS A 17 27.08 -23.63 17.96
N SER A 18 26.60 -24.75 17.41
CA SER A 18 26.78 -25.06 16.00
C SER A 18 26.16 -23.99 15.10
N GLU A 19 26.95 -23.48 14.15
CA GLU A 19 26.49 -22.55 13.12
C GLU A 19 25.37 -23.13 12.23
N ASN A 20 25.30 -24.46 12.17
CA ASN A 20 24.31 -25.22 11.39
C ASN A 20 22.95 -25.32 12.10
N ILE A 21 22.80 -24.79 13.31
CA ILE A 21 21.49 -24.66 13.94
C ILE A 21 20.60 -23.76 13.07
N ASN A 22 19.52 -24.35 12.57
CA ASN A 22 18.39 -23.66 12.00
C ASN A 22 17.64 -22.85 13.08
N ILE A 23 17.74 -21.52 12.99
CA ILE A 23 17.15 -20.59 13.96
C ILE A 23 15.62 -20.48 13.86
N TRP A 24 15.05 -20.94 12.75
CA TRP A 24 13.60 -20.95 12.54
C TRP A 24 12.92 -22.18 13.14
N SER A 25 13.67 -23.16 13.62
CA SER A 25 13.11 -24.27 14.40
C SER A 25 12.53 -23.75 15.70
N LYS A 26 11.29 -24.13 15.99
CA LYS A 26 10.58 -23.77 17.24
C LYS A 26 11.33 -24.27 18.46
N TYR A 27 11.78 -25.52 18.38
CA TYR A 27 12.62 -26.17 19.36
C TYR A 27 14.05 -26.03 18.91
N LYS A 28 14.87 -25.28 19.66
CA LYS A 28 16.30 -25.08 19.41
C LYS A 28 16.97 -24.52 20.67
N PRO A 29 18.31 -24.64 20.78
CA PRO A 29 19.06 -23.95 21.82
C PRO A 29 18.90 -22.44 21.70
N ILE A 30 18.47 -21.81 22.80
CA ILE A 30 18.44 -20.36 22.96
C ILE A 30 18.99 -19.99 24.33
N SER A 31 19.53 -18.78 24.47
CA SER A 31 20.02 -18.30 25.76
C SER A 31 18.85 -18.05 26.71
N CYS A 32 18.69 -18.85 27.75
CA CYS A 32 17.74 -18.53 28.82
C CYS A 32 18.25 -18.94 30.19
N LYS A 33 17.82 -18.21 31.22
CA LYS A 33 18.20 -18.43 32.62
C LYS A 33 17.40 -19.60 33.22
N GLY A 34 18.04 -20.35 34.12
CA GLY A 34 17.36 -21.29 35.02
C GLY A 34 17.05 -22.68 34.43
N GLU A 35 16.04 -23.32 35.03
CA GLU A 35 15.64 -24.71 34.75
C GLU A 35 14.99 -24.89 33.36
N PHE A 36 14.65 -26.14 33.02
CA PHE A 36 13.93 -26.45 31.78
C PHE A 36 12.58 -25.74 31.75
N LYS A 37 12.35 -24.94 30.71
CA LYS A 37 11.05 -24.32 30.43
C LYS A 37 10.34 -25.09 29.33
N GLU A 38 9.02 -25.17 29.41
CA GLU A 38 8.22 -25.74 28.34
C GLU A 38 8.26 -24.82 27.11
N TYR A 39 8.36 -25.42 25.93
CA TYR A 39 8.42 -24.68 24.67
C TYR A 39 7.02 -24.25 24.19
N PRO A 40 6.90 -23.13 23.46
CA PRO A 40 7.98 -22.27 22.97
C PRO A 40 8.61 -21.44 24.11
N ILE A 41 9.92 -21.59 24.32
CA ILE A 41 10.62 -20.85 25.36
C ILE A 41 10.66 -19.38 24.92
N ARG A 42 9.94 -18.52 25.65
CA ARG A 42 10.15 -17.08 25.58
C ARG A 42 11.52 -16.78 26.18
N GLU A 43 12.35 -16.07 25.43
CA GLU A 43 13.71 -15.75 25.84
C GLU A 43 13.69 -14.78 27.03
N ASP A 44 14.13 -15.25 28.20
CA ASP A 44 14.30 -14.47 29.44
C ASP A 44 15.62 -13.67 29.45
N SER A 45 16.29 -13.58 28.31
CA SER A 45 17.49 -12.77 28.17
C SER A 45 17.12 -11.29 28.14
N GLU A 46 17.56 -10.55 29.14
CA GLU A 46 17.55 -9.07 29.15
C GLU A 46 18.69 -8.49 28.30
N GLU A 47 19.33 -9.32 27.48
CA GLU A 47 20.43 -8.91 26.62
C GLU A 47 19.92 -7.94 25.57
N ILE A 48 20.41 -6.70 25.67
CA ILE A 48 20.32 -5.69 24.64
C ILE A 48 21.61 -5.77 23.84
N VAL A 49 21.46 -5.95 22.54
CA VAL A 49 22.58 -6.04 21.60
C VAL A 49 22.40 -5.00 20.52
N THR A 50 23.46 -4.80 19.74
CA THR A 50 23.46 -3.86 18.64
C THR A 50 23.51 -4.63 17.32
N SER A 51 22.67 -4.23 16.35
CA SER A 51 22.70 -4.82 15.02
C SER A 51 24.04 -4.56 14.33
N SER A 52 24.42 -5.39 13.34
CA SER A 52 25.76 -5.33 12.78
C SER A 52 25.99 -4.11 11.90
N TYR A 53 25.00 -3.70 11.10
CA TYR A 53 25.21 -2.64 10.10
C TYR A 53 24.72 -1.27 10.58
N ASN A 54 23.42 -1.14 10.82
CA ASN A 54 22.79 0.13 11.18
C ASN A 54 22.92 0.46 12.67
N LYS A 55 23.45 -0.48 13.46
CA LYS A 55 23.64 -0.37 14.90
C LYS A 55 22.33 -0.10 15.66
N TYR A 56 21.24 -0.74 15.24
CA TYR A 56 19.98 -0.66 15.97
C TYR A 56 20.13 -1.26 17.37
N THR A 57 19.49 -0.64 18.36
CA THR A 57 19.16 -1.31 19.61
C THR A 57 18.29 -2.52 19.30
N CYS A 58 18.75 -3.70 19.69
CA CYS A 58 18.05 -4.95 19.47
C CYS A 58 17.79 -5.65 20.81
N VAL A 59 16.60 -6.23 20.92
CA VAL A 59 16.35 -7.26 21.93
C VAL A 59 16.59 -8.63 21.32
N VAL A 60 17.11 -9.56 22.12
CA VAL A 60 17.25 -10.95 21.67
C VAL A 60 15.93 -11.69 21.91
N ARG A 61 15.36 -12.26 20.84
CA ARG A 61 14.15 -13.10 20.92
C ARG A 61 14.31 -14.33 20.06
N CYS A 62 14.01 -15.49 20.62
CA CYS A 62 14.16 -16.77 19.93
C CYS A 62 15.58 -16.95 19.36
N GLY A 63 16.60 -16.40 20.03
CA GLY A 63 17.99 -16.39 19.58
C GLY A 63 18.30 -15.42 18.43
N MET A 64 17.39 -14.50 18.09
CA MET A 64 17.53 -13.55 16.97
C MET A 64 17.60 -12.10 17.47
N ASN A 65 18.32 -11.26 16.73
CA ASN A 65 18.23 -9.80 16.86
C ASN A 65 16.88 -9.29 16.37
N ILE A 66 16.12 -8.64 17.25
CA ILE A 66 14.89 -7.93 16.91
C ILE A 66 15.13 -6.43 17.10
N PRO A 67 15.17 -5.62 16.02
CA PRO A 67 15.44 -4.19 16.09
C PRO A 67 14.26 -3.50 16.76
N MET A 68 14.43 -3.11 18.02
CA MET A 68 13.37 -2.58 18.84
C MET A 68 13.88 -1.44 19.71
N ASP A 69 13.25 -0.29 19.59
CA ASP A 69 13.53 0.88 20.42
C ASP A 69 12.25 1.70 20.63
N THR A 70 12.32 2.73 21.45
CA THR A 70 11.21 3.65 21.69
C THR A 70 11.05 4.65 20.55
N TYR A 71 9.81 5.05 20.28
CA TYR A 71 9.47 6.04 19.25
C TYR A 71 10.29 7.33 19.42
N LYS A 72 10.46 7.83 20.66
CA LYS A 72 11.28 9.00 20.96
C LYS A 72 12.74 8.82 20.51
N ASN A 73 13.36 7.70 20.88
CA ASN A 73 14.75 7.43 20.53
C ASN A 73 14.91 7.33 19.02
N LEU A 74 13.99 6.63 18.34
CA LEU A 74 14.03 6.50 16.88
C LEU A 74 13.84 7.85 16.19
N ARG A 75 12.89 8.67 16.65
CA ARG A 75 12.68 10.03 16.14
C ARG A 75 13.93 10.90 16.30
N TYR A 76 14.63 10.78 17.43
CA TYR A 76 15.87 11.52 17.67
C TYR A 76 17.03 11.01 16.80
N ASN A 77 17.19 9.69 16.69
CA ASN A 77 18.33 9.06 16.01
C ASN A 77 18.20 9.05 14.48
N TYR A 78 16.98 9.07 13.93
CA TYR A 78 16.71 8.84 12.51
C TYR A 78 15.95 9.98 11.83
N GLY A 79 16.26 11.24 12.17
CA GLY A 79 15.82 12.38 11.36
C GLY A 79 14.37 12.83 11.58
N GLY A 80 13.84 12.65 12.79
CA GLY A 80 12.55 13.22 13.16
C GLY A 80 11.38 12.43 12.58
N GLU A 81 10.53 13.12 11.81
CA GLU A 81 9.28 12.54 11.30
C GLU A 81 9.52 11.40 10.30
N GLY A 82 10.68 11.35 9.64
CA GLY A 82 11.08 10.28 8.72
C GLY A 82 11.75 9.07 9.36
N PHE A 83 11.64 8.91 10.68
CA PHE A 83 12.43 7.92 11.44
C PHE A 83 12.41 6.50 10.87
N ALA A 84 11.24 6.00 10.44
CA ALA A 84 11.12 4.62 9.98
C ALA A 84 11.73 4.46 8.59
N ILE A 85 11.48 5.42 7.69
CA ILE A 85 12.04 5.39 6.33
C ILE A 85 13.56 5.47 6.39
N GLU A 86 14.10 6.41 7.17
CA GLU A 86 15.55 6.58 7.31
C GLU A 86 16.19 5.38 7.99
N ALA A 87 15.60 4.88 9.08
CA ALA A 87 16.12 3.70 9.76
C ALA A 87 16.13 2.49 8.83
N CYS A 88 15.07 2.22 8.06
CA CYS A 88 14.92 0.96 7.33
C CYS A 88 15.67 0.88 5.98
N LYS A 89 16.31 1.94 5.48
CA LYS A 89 16.96 1.97 4.14
C LYS A 89 17.85 0.75 3.89
N GLU A 90 18.65 0.41 4.88
CA GLU A 90 19.65 -0.66 4.81
C GLU A 90 19.31 -1.85 5.73
N LEU A 91 18.02 -2.06 6.04
CA LEU A 91 17.60 -3.14 6.94
C LEU A 91 17.96 -4.53 6.37
N TYR A 92 18.00 -4.68 5.04
CA TYR A 92 18.24 -5.95 4.35
C TYR A 92 19.69 -6.47 4.43
N ILE A 93 20.65 -5.62 4.82
CA ILE A 93 22.05 -6.01 5.03
C ILE A 93 22.41 -6.17 6.51
N ASP A 94 21.44 -6.00 7.40
CA ASP A 94 21.65 -6.12 8.84
C ASP A 94 21.39 -7.54 9.35
N ASN A 95 21.98 -7.90 10.48
CA ASN A 95 21.89 -9.24 11.07
C ASN A 95 20.62 -9.44 11.93
N VAL A 96 19.50 -8.82 11.53
CA VAL A 96 18.21 -8.90 12.23
C VAL A 96 17.41 -10.10 11.76
N TYR A 97 16.44 -10.55 12.55
CA TYR A 97 15.54 -11.67 12.19
C TYR A 97 16.26 -12.96 11.80
N GLY A 98 17.41 -13.23 12.42
CA GLY A 98 18.20 -14.44 12.17
C GLY A 98 18.99 -14.42 10.85
N VAL A 99 19.06 -13.27 10.18
CA VAL A 99 19.88 -13.04 8.98
C VAL A 99 21.35 -12.86 9.38
N ARG A 100 22.27 -13.24 8.49
CA ARG A 100 23.68 -12.86 8.59
C ARG A 100 23.85 -11.48 7.98
N GLY A 101 24.37 -10.52 8.74
CA GLY A 101 24.53 -9.14 8.30
C GLY A 101 25.98 -8.77 8.03
N ILE A 102 26.17 -7.55 7.53
CA ILE A 102 27.48 -6.94 7.30
C ILE A 102 27.82 -6.02 8.48
N ASP A 103 29.08 -5.97 8.89
CA ASP A 103 29.58 -4.93 9.81
C ASP A 103 30.32 -3.83 9.05
N LYS A 104 29.78 -2.61 9.08
CA LYS A 104 30.34 -1.44 8.38
C LYS A 104 31.62 -0.89 9.03
N ASP A 105 31.86 -1.20 10.32
CA ASP A 105 32.89 -0.54 11.14
C ASP A 105 34.15 -1.40 11.40
N ALA A 106 34.28 -2.57 10.74
CA ALA A 106 35.42 -3.47 10.95
C ALA A 106 36.73 -2.94 10.32
N SER A 107 37.85 -3.01 11.07
CA SER A 107 39.11 -2.28 10.82
C SER A 107 40.11 -2.89 9.81
N THR A 108 39.72 -3.88 9.01
CA THR A 108 40.60 -4.44 7.95
C THR A 108 40.02 -4.16 6.57
N ASN A 109 40.88 -3.79 5.61
CA ASN A 109 40.64 -3.08 4.34
C ASN A 109 39.65 -3.69 3.30
N SER A 110 38.66 -4.50 3.70
CA SER A 110 37.54 -4.96 2.86
C SER A 110 36.29 -5.01 3.75
N HIS A 111 35.42 -3.99 3.67
CA HIS A 111 34.32 -3.66 4.59
C HIS A 111 33.18 -4.71 4.75
N THR A 112 33.43 -5.98 4.43
CA THR A 112 32.45 -7.07 4.54
C THR A 112 32.94 -8.11 5.54
N VAL A 113 32.55 -7.95 6.80
CA VAL A 113 32.60 -9.04 7.79
C VAL A 113 31.18 -9.52 8.04
N TYR A 114 30.93 -10.81 7.80
CA TYR A 114 29.63 -11.41 8.06
C TYR A 114 29.43 -11.62 9.56
N ALA A 115 28.58 -10.79 10.16
CA ALA A 115 28.16 -10.91 11.55
C ALA A 115 26.90 -11.77 11.64
N SER A 116 26.93 -12.79 12.47
CA SER A 116 25.76 -13.63 12.74
C SER A 116 24.77 -12.88 13.64
N GLY A 117 23.48 -12.92 13.30
CA GLY A 117 22.39 -12.46 14.16
C GLY A 117 21.94 -13.50 15.19
N LYS A 118 22.61 -14.65 15.24
CA LYS A 118 22.23 -15.80 16.07
C LYS A 118 22.85 -15.70 17.46
N HIS A 119 22.01 -15.84 18.48
CA HIS A 119 22.38 -15.83 19.89
C HIS A 119 22.18 -17.20 20.51
N PHE A 120 23.29 -17.93 20.64
CA PHE A 120 23.32 -19.27 21.23
C PHE A 120 23.66 -19.23 22.72
N PRO A 121 23.35 -20.31 23.47
CA PRO A 121 23.75 -20.41 24.87
C PRO A 121 25.26 -20.19 25.07
N LYS A 122 25.62 -19.48 26.13
CA LYS A 122 27.03 -19.13 26.43
C LYS A 122 27.72 -20.17 27.32
N GLY A 123 26.95 -21.04 27.98
CA GLY A 123 27.40 -21.95 29.02
C GLY A 123 27.35 -21.32 30.42
N GLY A 124 27.42 -22.15 31.45
CA GLY A 124 27.36 -21.72 32.86
C GLY A 124 25.93 -21.54 33.40
N ALA A 125 25.81 -21.12 34.66
CA ALA A 125 24.53 -21.11 35.38
C ALA A 125 23.46 -20.19 34.77
N ASN A 126 23.88 -19.12 34.07
CA ASN A 126 22.96 -18.09 33.54
C ASN A 126 22.56 -18.32 32.07
N SER A 127 23.18 -19.28 31.38
CA SER A 127 22.89 -19.64 29.99
C SER A 127 23.38 -21.08 29.71
N PRO A 128 22.85 -22.08 30.44
CA PRO A 128 23.37 -23.44 30.41
C PRO A 128 23.13 -24.11 29.06
N TYR A 129 24.03 -25.03 28.68
CA TYR A 129 23.75 -25.93 27.56
C TYR A 129 22.81 -27.04 28.00
N ARG A 130 21.77 -27.29 27.21
CA ARG A 130 20.75 -28.29 27.54
C ARG A 130 20.45 -29.15 26.33
N LEU A 131 20.59 -30.46 26.50
CA LEU A 131 20.25 -31.41 25.43
C LEU A 131 18.75 -31.40 25.12
N GLY A 132 17.92 -31.13 26.13
CA GLY A 132 16.45 -31.05 25.99
C GLY A 132 15.98 -29.93 25.06
N ASP A 133 16.79 -28.89 24.82
CA ASP A 133 16.47 -27.81 23.87
C ASP A 133 16.38 -28.32 22.42
N PHE A 134 16.97 -29.49 22.15
CA PHE A 134 16.87 -30.17 20.87
C PHE A 134 15.72 -31.17 20.78
N ARG A 135 14.93 -31.36 21.85
CA ARG A 135 13.77 -32.27 21.80
C ARG A 135 12.75 -31.70 20.81
N ASN A 136 12.45 -32.47 19.76
CA ASN A 136 11.64 -32.06 18.62
C ASN A 136 12.29 -31.00 17.70
N TYR A 137 13.61 -30.82 17.78
CA TYR A 137 14.34 -29.97 16.84
C TYR A 137 14.09 -30.37 15.39
N ASN A 138 13.71 -29.41 14.56
CA ASN A 138 13.49 -29.61 13.13
C ASN A 138 14.53 -28.83 12.33
N SER A 139 15.53 -29.53 11.77
CA SER A 139 16.53 -28.91 10.89
C SER A 139 15.93 -28.36 9.60
N LYS A 140 14.72 -28.82 9.22
CA LYS A 140 14.00 -28.41 8.01
C LYS A 140 12.99 -27.29 8.24
N ALA A 141 12.99 -26.65 9.43
CA ALA A 141 12.16 -25.50 9.68
C ALA A 141 12.43 -24.39 8.64
N ILE A 142 11.39 -23.68 8.23
CA ILE A 142 11.46 -22.64 7.20
C ILE A 142 11.25 -21.27 7.83
N SER A 143 11.78 -20.25 7.14
CA SER A 143 11.74 -18.88 7.63
C SER A 143 10.30 -18.34 7.71
N ASN A 144 9.99 -17.74 8.86
CA ASN A 144 8.71 -17.11 9.16
C ASN A 144 8.86 -15.60 9.42
N MET A 145 9.67 -14.94 8.59
CA MET A 145 9.81 -13.48 8.61
C MET A 145 8.47 -12.79 8.30
N PHE A 146 8.35 -11.52 8.72
CA PHE A 146 7.21 -10.66 8.43
C PHE A 146 6.87 -10.66 6.93
N ARG A 147 5.57 -10.66 6.63
CA ARG A 147 5.06 -10.50 5.28
C ARG A 147 4.03 -9.39 5.27
N SER A 148 4.14 -8.51 4.29
CA SER A 148 3.16 -7.46 4.08
C SER A 148 2.88 -7.24 2.60
N SER A 149 1.78 -6.57 2.29
CA SER A 149 1.46 -6.13 0.93
C SER A 149 2.27 -4.91 0.49
N ILE A 150 3.08 -4.34 1.40
CA ILE A 150 3.86 -3.12 1.14
C ILE A 150 5.06 -3.47 0.24
N PRO A 151 5.33 -2.69 -0.83
CA PRO A 151 6.51 -2.92 -1.67
C PRO A 151 7.81 -2.77 -0.87
N THR A 152 8.83 -3.55 -1.19
CA THR A 152 10.15 -3.52 -0.51
C THR A 152 11.27 -3.55 -1.53
N LEU A 153 12.16 -2.56 -1.54
CA LEU A 153 13.30 -2.48 -2.47
C LEU A 153 12.92 -2.35 -3.96
N PHE A 154 11.66 -2.09 -4.26
CA PHE A 154 11.17 -1.84 -5.62
C PHE A 154 9.99 -0.88 -5.60
N ASN A 155 9.61 -0.45 -6.80
CA ASN A 155 8.52 0.49 -7.04
C ASN A 155 7.34 -0.26 -7.67
N VAL A 156 6.11 0.06 -7.23
CA VAL A 156 4.89 -0.41 -7.87
C VAL A 156 4.11 0.76 -8.44
N GLU A 157 3.46 0.57 -9.58
CA GLU A 157 2.56 1.57 -10.15
C GLU A 157 1.11 1.23 -9.79
N VAL A 158 0.38 2.24 -9.31
CA VAL A 158 -1.04 2.13 -8.99
C VAL A 158 -1.79 3.18 -9.78
N TYR A 159 -2.64 2.73 -10.70
CA TYR A 159 -3.53 3.62 -11.44
C TYR A 159 -4.77 3.93 -10.61
N TYR A 160 -5.15 5.21 -10.57
CA TYR A 160 -6.31 5.65 -9.80
C TYR A 160 -7.12 6.68 -10.57
N SER A 161 -8.41 6.72 -10.31
CA SER A 161 -9.35 7.63 -10.99
C SER A 161 -9.93 8.73 -10.11
N SER A 162 -9.82 8.57 -8.79
CA SER A 162 -10.36 9.49 -7.78
C SER A 162 -9.31 9.79 -6.72
N THR A 163 -9.47 9.28 -5.50
CA THR A 163 -8.46 9.39 -4.44
C THR A 163 -7.56 8.17 -4.47
N PRO A 164 -6.23 8.31 -4.45
CA PRO A 164 -5.34 7.15 -4.43
C PRO A 164 -5.56 6.30 -3.18
N LYS A 165 -5.62 4.98 -3.36
CA LYS A 165 -5.81 4.02 -2.27
C LYS A 165 -4.85 2.85 -2.36
N PHE A 166 -4.50 2.27 -1.22
CA PHE A 166 -3.69 1.06 -1.16
C PHE A 166 -4.10 0.15 -0.01
N ASN A 167 -4.29 -1.13 -0.31
CA ASN A 167 -4.59 -2.14 0.69
C ASN A 167 -3.31 -2.55 1.43
N CYS A 168 -3.21 -2.15 2.69
CA CYS A 168 -2.09 -2.47 3.57
C CYS A 168 -2.45 -3.70 4.38
N VAL A 169 -1.70 -4.79 4.24
CA VAL A 169 -1.97 -6.07 4.90
C VAL A 169 -0.68 -6.58 5.53
N LEU A 170 -0.73 -6.96 6.80
CA LEU A 170 0.28 -7.76 7.48
C LEU A 170 -0.26 -9.19 7.59
N TYR A 171 0.46 -10.18 7.07
CA TYR A 171 -0.03 -11.54 6.97
C TYR A 171 1.03 -12.58 7.32
N LYS A 172 0.57 -13.78 7.64
CA LYS A 172 1.38 -14.96 7.94
C LYS A 172 1.83 -15.62 6.64
N ASN A 173 3.03 -16.17 6.62
CA ASN A 173 3.47 -17.04 5.54
C ASN A 173 2.66 -18.36 5.55
N THR A 174 1.81 -18.56 4.54
CA THR A 174 0.89 -19.71 4.44
C THR A 174 1.60 -21.05 4.29
N ASN A 175 2.87 -21.04 3.87
CA ASN A 175 3.66 -22.25 3.72
C ASN A 175 4.26 -22.75 5.05
N VAL A 176 4.13 -21.98 6.15
CA VAL A 176 4.77 -22.25 7.44
C VAL A 176 3.77 -22.79 8.46
N ASP A 177 4.05 -23.98 9.01
CA ASP A 177 3.28 -24.56 10.12
C ASP A 177 3.73 -23.99 11.47
N ASP A 178 2.80 -23.88 12.42
CA ASP A 178 3.08 -23.32 13.76
C ASP A 178 3.64 -24.34 14.76
N ASN A 179 3.74 -25.61 14.37
CA ASN A 179 4.15 -26.70 15.25
C ASN A 179 5.67 -26.88 15.27
N THR A 180 6.31 -26.74 14.12
CA THR A 180 7.75 -26.98 13.96
C THR A 180 8.56 -25.70 13.76
N ASN A 181 7.93 -24.61 13.33
CA ASN A 181 8.57 -23.33 13.08
C ASN A 181 8.26 -22.33 14.19
N VAL A 182 9.18 -21.40 14.40
CA VAL A 182 8.95 -20.22 15.25
C VAL A 182 7.80 -19.39 14.64
N THR A 183 6.82 -19.06 15.46
CA THR A 183 5.71 -18.17 15.08
C THR A 183 6.07 -16.70 15.34
N MET A 184 5.33 -15.78 14.72
CA MET A 184 5.53 -14.35 15.01
C MET A 184 5.22 -13.98 16.47
N GLU A 185 4.27 -14.65 17.13
CA GLU A 185 3.97 -14.47 18.56
C GLU A 185 5.08 -15.01 19.46
N ASP A 186 5.86 -16.01 18.99
CA ASP A 186 7.05 -16.49 19.71
C ASP A 186 8.17 -15.43 19.68
N ILE A 187 8.31 -14.71 18.56
CA ILE A 187 9.31 -13.66 18.37
C ILE A 187 8.88 -12.37 19.07
N ILE A 188 7.63 -11.95 18.85
CA ILE A 188 7.03 -10.74 19.39
C ILE A 188 6.06 -11.12 20.48
N THR A 189 6.49 -10.92 21.71
CA THR A 189 5.68 -11.15 22.90
C THR A 189 4.42 -10.30 22.84
N ASP A 190 3.28 -10.96 23.03
CA ASP A 190 1.95 -10.35 23.12
C ASP A 190 1.54 -9.63 21.84
N LEU A 191 1.99 -10.13 20.67
CA LEU A 191 1.70 -9.58 19.34
C LEU A 191 0.21 -9.27 19.19
N TYR A 192 -0.66 -10.21 19.56
CA TYR A 192 -2.11 -10.03 19.40
C TYR A 192 -2.77 -9.12 20.45
N LEU A 193 -2.10 -8.89 21.58
CA LEU A 193 -2.68 -8.17 22.73
C LEU A 193 -2.19 -6.72 22.81
N ALA A 194 -0.99 -6.44 22.32
CA ALA A 194 -0.32 -5.16 22.57
C ALA A 194 0.17 -4.44 21.32
N TRP A 195 0.30 -5.14 20.19
CA TRP A 195 0.89 -4.56 18.98
C TRP A 195 -0.15 -4.16 17.94
N SER A 196 0.23 -3.15 17.16
CA SER A 196 -0.48 -2.69 15.98
C SER A 196 0.46 -2.56 14.79
N PHE A 197 -0.12 -2.69 13.60
CA PHE A 197 0.55 -2.54 12.32
C PHE A 197 0.43 -1.11 11.82
N TRP A 198 1.54 -0.54 11.36
CA TRP A 198 1.64 0.83 10.91
C TRP A 198 2.42 0.91 9.60
N ILE A 199 2.17 1.98 8.85
CA ILE A 199 3.02 2.40 7.75
C ILE A 199 3.48 3.84 7.96
N GLN A 200 4.69 4.16 7.52
CA GLN A 200 5.15 5.53 7.32
C GLN A 200 5.30 5.76 5.82
N ILE A 201 4.89 6.94 5.37
CA ILE A 201 5.12 7.41 4.02
C ILE A 201 5.94 8.69 3.98
N CYS A 202 6.58 8.91 2.83
CA CYS A 202 7.23 10.15 2.46
C CYS A 202 6.91 10.49 1.00
N TYR A 203 6.58 11.75 0.73
CA TYR A 203 6.35 12.27 -0.62
C TYR A 203 6.74 13.74 -0.70
N ASP A 204 6.95 14.24 -1.91
CA ASP A 204 7.27 15.65 -2.16
C ASP A 204 6.09 16.55 -1.87
N SER A 205 6.37 17.66 -1.16
CA SER A 205 5.39 18.71 -0.88
C SER A 205 4.65 19.14 -2.16
N PRO A 206 3.33 19.41 -2.07
CA PRO A 206 2.59 19.99 -3.19
C PRO A 206 2.96 21.46 -3.42
N TYR A 207 3.62 22.12 -2.46
CA TYR A 207 3.91 23.55 -2.48
C TYR A 207 5.32 23.88 -2.97
N ASN A 208 6.26 22.95 -2.91
CA ASN A 208 7.64 23.13 -3.37
C ASN A 208 8.32 21.77 -3.64
N ASN A 209 9.52 21.80 -4.23
CA ASN A 209 10.29 20.63 -4.64
C ASN A 209 11.41 20.24 -3.66
N THR A 210 11.53 20.92 -2.52
CA THR A 210 12.58 20.66 -1.52
C THR A 210 12.06 19.94 -0.30
N ASP A 211 10.82 20.22 0.08
CA ASP A 211 10.25 19.75 1.34
C ASP A 211 9.62 18.38 1.15
N LYS A 212 9.93 17.49 2.09
CA LYS A 212 9.34 16.16 2.19
C LYS A 212 8.26 16.17 3.25
N ILE A 213 7.11 15.57 2.94
CA ILE A 213 6.02 15.37 3.89
C ILE A 213 6.06 13.93 4.38
N TYR A 214 6.13 13.76 5.69
CA TYR A 214 6.07 12.46 6.35
C TYR A 214 4.72 12.25 7.01
N LYS A 215 4.11 11.08 6.83
CA LYS A 215 2.85 10.71 7.50
C LYS A 215 2.92 9.29 8.01
N ASN A 216 2.43 9.09 9.23
CA ASN A 216 2.26 7.76 9.83
C ASN A 216 0.78 7.39 9.76
N TYR A 217 0.49 6.18 9.29
CA TYR A 217 -0.86 5.63 9.29
C TYR A 217 -0.89 4.38 10.18
N TYR A 218 -1.69 4.44 11.24
CA TYR A 218 -2.11 3.26 12.00
C TYR A 218 -2.94 2.39 11.10
N VAL A 219 -2.51 1.19 10.69
CA VAL A 219 -3.31 0.31 9.81
C VAL A 219 -4.37 -0.40 10.63
N GLY A 220 -3.95 -1.08 11.70
CA GLY A 220 -4.85 -1.84 12.55
C GLY A 220 -4.12 -2.57 13.67
N ASN A 221 -4.88 -3.02 14.64
CA ASN A 221 -4.40 -3.86 15.72
C ASN A 221 -4.00 -5.23 15.17
N CYS A 222 -2.87 -5.78 15.64
CA CYS A 222 -2.53 -7.16 15.31
C CYS A 222 -3.48 -8.09 16.07
N GLU A 223 -4.02 -9.07 15.37
CA GLU A 223 -4.94 -10.06 15.90
C GLU A 223 -4.44 -11.46 15.60
N LYS A 224 -4.96 -12.45 16.33
CA LYS A 224 -4.70 -13.85 16.00
C LYS A 224 -5.25 -14.09 14.60
N PRO A 225 -4.43 -14.56 13.65
CA PRO A 225 -4.81 -14.51 12.26
C PRO A 225 -6.00 -15.42 11.96
N THR A 226 -7.07 -14.83 11.45
CA THR A 226 -8.11 -15.53 10.70
C THR A 226 -7.75 -15.38 9.22
N ASP A 227 -7.77 -16.47 8.47
CA ASP A 227 -7.32 -16.50 7.06
C ASP A 227 -5.91 -15.91 6.83
N PHE A 228 -5.00 -16.17 7.77
CA PHE A 228 -3.58 -15.76 7.69
C PHE A 228 -3.33 -14.25 7.81
N ILE A 229 -4.32 -13.40 8.13
CA ILE A 229 -4.15 -11.94 8.23
C ILE A 229 -4.01 -11.52 9.70
N TYR A 230 -2.94 -10.79 10.04
CA TYR A 230 -2.74 -10.21 11.37
C TYR A 230 -3.44 -8.85 11.51
N ALA A 231 -3.33 -8.01 10.49
CA ALA A 231 -3.95 -6.68 10.45
C ALA A 231 -4.08 -6.22 8.99
N SER A 232 -5.16 -5.53 8.66
CA SER A 232 -5.33 -4.97 7.31
C SER A 232 -6.19 -3.72 7.31
N ARG A 233 -5.90 -2.79 6.39
CA ARG A 233 -6.77 -1.66 6.08
C ARG A 233 -6.47 -1.08 4.71
N GLU A 234 -7.51 -0.65 4.00
CA GLU A 234 -7.35 0.25 2.86
C GLU A 234 -6.98 1.65 3.37
N ILE A 235 -5.85 2.17 2.90
CA ILE A 235 -5.39 3.52 3.22
C ILE A 235 -5.66 4.43 2.03
N THR A 236 -6.30 5.56 2.30
CA THR A 236 -6.46 6.65 1.33
C THR A 236 -5.31 7.63 1.47
N PHE A 237 -4.66 7.95 0.35
CA PHE A 237 -3.51 8.84 0.30
C PHE A 237 -3.91 10.21 -0.22
N ASP A 238 -3.76 11.21 0.63
CA ASP A 238 -3.88 12.62 0.24
C ASP A 238 -2.49 13.17 -0.08
N VAL A 239 -2.00 12.78 -1.27
CA VAL A 239 -0.63 13.08 -1.75
C VAL A 239 -0.62 13.98 -2.99
N GLY A 240 -1.79 14.28 -3.57
CA GLY A 240 -1.92 14.98 -4.85
C GLY A 240 -1.71 14.04 -6.05
N ASN A 241 -1.65 14.62 -7.25
CA ASN A 241 -1.55 13.85 -8.49
C ASN A 241 -0.12 13.47 -8.88
N ASP A 242 0.02 12.27 -9.46
CA ASP A 242 1.27 11.77 -10.08
C ASP A 242 2.49 11.84 -9.16
N LYS A 243 2.34 11.36 -7.92
CA LYS A 243 3.40 11.35 -6.92
C LYS A 243 3.98 9.96 -6.68
N ASP A 244 5.30 9.95 -6.53
CA ASP A 244 6.03 8.83 -5.97
C ASP A 244 6.02 8.93 -4.44
N VAL A 245 5.52 7.88 -3.81
CA VAL A 245 5.37 7.77 -2.37
C VAL A 245 6.31 6.67 -1.88
N THR A 246 7.35 7.04 -1.14
CA THR A 246 8.16 6.08 -0.39
C THR A 246 7.32 5.57 0.77
N ILE A 247 7.30 4.25 0.98
CA ILE A 247 6.47 3.61 2.00
C ILE A 247 7.28 2.55 2.75
N VAL A 248 7.10 2.48 4.06
CA VAL A 248 7.72 1.45 4.91
C VAL A 248 6.75 0.98 6.00
N PRO A 249 6.66 -0.33 6.27
CA PRO A 249 5.88 -0.84 7.37
C PRO A 249 6.70 -0.96 8.67
N PHE A 250 6.02 -0.83 9.81
CA PHE A 250 6.57 -1.15 11.13
C PHE A 250 5.47 -1.62 12.09
N LEU A 251 5.88 -2.20 13.22
CA LEU A 251 4.98 -2.54 14.33
C LEU A 251 5.19 -1.59 15.48
N ALA A 252 4.10 -1.27 16.20
CA ALA A 252 4.16 -0.43 17.38
C ALA A 252 3.45 -1.09 18.57
N TYR A 253 4.06 -1.00 19.76
CA TYR A 253 3.50 -1.49 21.02
C TYR A 253 2.46 -0.49 21.55
N THR A 254 1.35 -0.40 20.83
CA THR A 254 0.18 0.40 21.17
C THR A 254 -1.04 -0.21 20.51
N ARG A 255 -2.20 -0.08 21.15
CA ARG A 255 -3.50 -0.51 20.61
C ARG A 255 -4.34 0.65 20.08
N ASN A 256 -3.81 1.86 20.19
CA ASN A 256 -4.46 3.10 19.79
C ASN A 256 -3.71 3.72 18.60
N ALA A 257 -4.40 4.54 17.82
CA ALA A 257 -3.83 5.25 16.66
C ALA A 257 -2.92 6.43 17.03
N THR A 258 -2.14 6.30 18.11
CA THR A 258 -1.21 7.32 18.61
C THR A 258 0.12 6.68 18.99
N LEU A 259 1.23 7.29 18.55
CA LEU A 259 2.59 6.95 18.97
C LEU A 259 3.04 7.91 20.07
N TYR A 260 3.17 7.40 21.29
CA TYR A 260 3.76 8.11 22.43
C TYR A 260 5.27 7.90 22.46
N ASP A 261 6.02 8.80 23.11
CA ASP A 261 7.48 8.76 23.24
C ASP A 261 8.03 7.38 23.63
N ASN A 262 7.38 6.71 24.57
CA ASN A 262 7.73 5.41 25.13
C ASN A 262 7.13 4.21 24.37
N THR A 263 6.41 4.43 23.27
CA THR A 263 5.91 3.37 22.40
C THR A 263 7.08 2.61 21.80
N LYS A 264 7.15 1.30 22.00
CA LYS A 264 8.18 0.46 21.37
C LYS A 264 7.84 0.24 19.90
N ILE A 265 8.82 0.33 19.02
CA ILE A 265 8.67 0.14 17.58
C ILE A 265 9.58 -1.00 17.13
N ILE A 266 9.10 -1.83 16.21
CA ILE A 266 9.88 -2.85 15.52
C ILE A 266 9.85 -2.59 14.01
N PHE A 267 11.03 -2.55 13.39
CA PHE A 267 11.19 -2.37 11.95
C PHE A 267 11.15 -3.70 11.19
N ILE A 268 10.13 -3.91 10.36
CA ILE A 268 9.87 -5.26 9.82
C ILE A 268 10.31 -5.48 8.37
N SER A 269 10.52 -4.42 7.58
CA SER A 269 11.05 -4.52 6.22
C SER A 269 11.72 -3.23 5.75
N PRO A 270 12.58 -3.30 4.71
CA PRO A 270 13.07 -2.12 4.01
C PRO A 270 11.94 -1.32 3.35
N PRO A 271 12.18 -0.04 3.02
CA PRO A 271 11.23 0.77 2.27
C PRO A 271 11.08 0.28 0.82
N GLY A 272 9.93 0.55 0.22
CA GLY A 272 9.70 0.52 -1.23
C GLY A 272 9.02 1.82 -1.67
N ALA A 273 8.50 1.85 -2.89
CA ALA A 273 7.74 2.99 -3.36
C ALA A 273 6.46 2.60 -4.12
N ILE A 274 5.48 3.50 -4.08
CA ILE A 274 4.26 3.45 -4.88
C ILE A 274 4.23 4.69 -5.76
N SER A 275 4.15 4.51 -7.08
CA SER A 275 3.90 5.58 -8.03
C SER A 275 2.41 5.61 -8.34
N PHE A 276 1.70 6.59 -7.81
CA PHE A 276 0.29 6.78 -8.13
C PHE A 276 0.17 7.47 -9.48
N LYS A 277 -0.45 6.82 -10.47
CA LYS A 277 -0.64 7.36 -11.82
C LYS A 277 -2.09 7.75 -12.02
N TYR A 278 -2.35 9.04 -12.23
CA TYR A 278 -3.72 9.50 -12.46
C TYR A 278 -4.23 8.97 -13.81
N TYR A 279 -5.34 8.26 -13.77
CA TYR A 279 -6.03 7.78 -14.97
C TYR A 279 -7.53 8.08 -14.87
N PRO A 280 -7.99 9.22 -15.42
CA PRO A 280 -9.38 9.59 -15.35
C PRO A 280 -10.26 8.65 -16.18
N ARG A 281 -11.53 8.56 -15.80
CA ARG A 281 -12.55 7.85 -16.60
C ARG A 281 -12.65 8.49 -17.99
N GLN A 282 -12.51 7.69 -19.03
CA GLN A 282 -12.69 8.16 -20.40
C GLN A 282 -14.18 8.32 -20.71
N ILE A 283 -14.53 9.45 -21.32
CA ILE A 283 -15.90 9.82 -21.67
C ILE A 283 -15.84 10.48 -23.05
N ASN A 284 -16.56 9.92 -24.02
CA ASN A 284 -16.63 10.46 -25.38
C ASN A 284 -18.08 10.55 -25.84
N MET A 285 -18.43 11.61 -26.56
CA MET A 285 -19.67 11.63 -27.34
C MET A 285 -19.41 10.88 -28.67
N GLU A 286 -20.11 9.80 -28.92
CA GLU A 286 -19.90 9.00 -30.13
C GLU A 286 -20.68 9.56 -31.32
N SER A 287 -21.94 9.92 -31.09
CA SER A 287 -22.82 10.41 -32.15
C SER A 287 -23.85 11.37 -31.59
N ILE A 288 -24.41 12.16 -32.50
CA ILE A 288 -25.38 13.21 -32.21
C ILE A 288 -26.59 13.05 -33.13
N LYS A 289 -27.77 13.42 -32.63
CA LYS A 289 -28.95 13.69 -33.45
C LYS A 289 -29.62 14.98 -33.01
N SER A 290 -30.32 15.62 -33.94
CA SER A 290 -31.14 16.82 -33.69
C SER A 290 -32.39 16.82 -34.59
N GLY A 291 -33.52 17.30 -34.06
CA GLY A 291 -34.81 17.22 -34.76
C GLY A 291 -35.20 15.78 -35.12
N SER A 292 -35.62 15.58 -36.38
CA SER A 292 -36.03 14.28 -36.92
C SER A 292 -34.88 13.42 -37.46
N SER A 293 -33.61 13.85 -37.31
CA SER A 293 -32.46 13.07 -37.77
C SER A 293 -32.23 11.80 -36.92
N GLY A 294 -31.67 10.78 -37.57
CA GLY A 294 -31.07 9.64 -36.86
C GLY A 294 -29.75 10.03 -36.19
N PHE A 295 -29.18 9.13 -35.38
CA PHE A 295 -27.83 9.31 -34.86
C PHE A 295 -26.81 9.27 -36.00
N VAL A 296 -25.96 10.30 -36.05
CA VAL A 296 -24.89 10.45 -37.03
C VAL A 296 -23.61 10.90 -36.33
N ASP A 297 -22.48 10.74 -37.01
CA ASP A 297 -21.22 11.31 -36.55
C ASP A 297 -21.32 12.84 -36.46
N PHE A 298 -20.59 13.43 -35.51
CA PHE A 298 -20.55 14.88 -35.29
C PHE A 298 -20.18 15.67 -36.56
N SER A 299 -19.30 15.13 -37.40
CA SER A 299 -18.89 15.73 -38.67
C SER A 299 -19.97 15.67 -39.77
N SER A 300 -20.95 14.77 -39.63
CA SER A 300 -22.01 14.53 -40.61
C SER A 300 -23.26 15.37 -40.33
N LEU A 301 -23.51 15.74 -39.06
CA LEU A 301 -24.62 16.61 -38.72
C LEU A 301 -24.35 18.03 -39.23
N ARG A 302 -25.30 18.60 -39.99
CA ARG A 302 -25.19 19.95 -40.57
C ARG A 302 -25.97 21.01 -39.81
N GLU A 303 -27.12 20.62 -39.28
CA GLU A 303 -28.09 21.53 -38.70
C GLU A 303 -28.48 21.08 -37.29
N LEU A 304 -28.57 22.03 -36.37
CA LEU A 304 -29.21 21.84 -35.08
C LEU A 304 -30.61 22.44 -35.16
N VAL A 305 -31.63 21.62 -34.91
CA VAL A 305 -33.03 22.00 -35.06
C VAL A 305 -33.67 22.16 -33.69
N GLY A 306 -34.36 23.29 -33.50
CA GLY A 306 -35.20 23.53 -32.33
C GLY A 306 -34.44 23.65 -31.02
N ALA A 307 -33.17 24.07 -31.05
CA ALA A 307 -32.33 24.26 -29.87
C ALA A 307 -32.19 23.04 -28.95
N THR A 308 -32.34 21.83 -29.51
CA THR A 308 -32.19 20.57 -28.79
C THR A 308 -31.32 19.58 -29.57
N CYS A 309 -30.59 18.73 -28.86
CA CYS A 309 -29.91 17.59 -29.43
C CYS A 309 -29.86 16.43 -28.44
N ILE A 310 -29.61 15.22 -28.95
CA ILE A 310 -29.35 14.05 -28.14
C ILE A 310 -28.01 13.47 -28.58
N CYS A 311 -27.11 13.27 -27.63
CA CYS A 311 -25.83 12.61 -27.85
C CYS A 311 -25.87 11.18 -27.29
N LYS A 312 -25.20 10.25 -27.98
CA LYS A 312 -24.77 8.98 -27.38
C LYS A 312 -23.38 9.17 -26.82
N ALA A 313 -23.22 8.95 -25.52
CA ALA A 313 -21.93 8.98 -24.85
C ALA A 313 -21.47 7.56 -24.53
N ARG A 314 -20.20 7.25 -24.78
CA ARG A 314 -19.53 6.09 -24.19
C ARG A 314 -18.84 6.53 -22.92
N ILE A 315 -19.22 5.91 -21.82
CA ILE A 315 -18.61 6.11 -20.51
C ILE A 315 -17.91 4.81 -20.13
N TYR A 316 -16.58 4.84 -20.12
CA TYR A 316 -15.78 3.64 -19.85
C TYR A 316 -15.86 3.25 -18.37
N LYS A 317 -15.78 1.94 -18.11
CA LYS A 317 -15.73 1.40 -16.75
C LYS A 317 -14.33 1.60 -16.17
N LEU A 318 -14.25 1.48 -14.85
CA LEU A 318 -12.99 1.50 -14.11
C LEU A 318 -12.99 0.35 -13.10
N PRO A 319 -11.82 -0.21 -12.77
CA PRO A 319 -11.73 -1.35 -11.87
C PRO A 319 -11.89 -0.96 -10.39
N ASP A 320 -11.71 0.33 -10.07
CA ASP A 320 -11.61 0.86 -8.70
C ASP A 320 -12.82 1.69 -8.27
N ALA A 321 -13.79 1.92 -9.15
CA ALA A 321 -14.91 2.80 -8.86
C ALA A 321 -16.16 2.56 -9.72
N THR A 322 -17.32 2.53 -9.06
CA THR A 322 -18.61 2.82 -9.68
C THR A 322 -18.77 4.33 -9.90
N PHE A 323 -19.54 4.73 -10.91
CA PHE A 323 -19.79 6.14 -11.23
C PHE A 323 -21.25 6.36 -11.59
N THR A 324 -21.94 7.23 -10.86
CA THR A 324 -23.34 7.57 -11.14
C THR A 324 -23.42 8.91 -11.85
N VAL A 325 -24.02 8.88 -13.03
CA VAL A 325 -24.29 10.04 -13.88
C VAL A 325 -25.70 10.50 -13.57
N ASN A 326 -25.88 11.74 -13.08
CA ASN A 326 -27.20 12.32 -12.78
C ASN A 326 -27.55 13.43 -13.77
N ASP A 327 -28.84 13.77 -13.87
CA ASP A 327 -29.30 14.92 -14.65
C ASP A 327 -28.60 16.23 -14.23
N GLY A 328 -28.04 16.92 -15.22
CA GLY A 328 -27.28 18.16 -15.03
C GLY A 328 -25.79 17.95 -14.74
N ILE A 329 -25.29 16.71 -14.65
CA ILE A 329 -23.85 16.46 -14.60
C ILE A 329 -23.16 16.82 -15.93
N PHE A 330 -23.88 16.70 -17.05
CA PHE A 330 -23.44 17.18 -18.35
C PHE A 330 -24.11 18.50 -18.69
N ARG A 331 -23.41 19.35 -19.47
CA ARG A 331 -23.98 20.51 -20.13
C ARG A 331 -23.46 20.65 -21.56
N SER A 332 -24.26 21.25 -22.43
CA SER A 332 -23.79 21.74 -23.71
C SER A 332 -23.27 23.16 -23.54
N VAL A 333 -22.25 23.54 -24.32
CA VAL A 333 -21.75 24.90 -24.45
C VAL A 333 -21.87 25.29 -25.92
N CYS A 334 -22.73 26.27 -26.20
CA CYS A 334 -22.95 26.73 -27.57
C CYS A 334 -22.52 28.18 -27.72
N LYS A 335 -21.66 28.48 -28.69
CA LYS A 335 -21.18 29.83 -29.01
C LYS A 335 -21.66 30.26 -30.40
N TYR A 336 -22.29 31.42 -30.51
CA TYR A 336 -22.85 31.93 -31.77
C TYR A 336 -23.11 33.43 -31.73
N GLY A 337 -23.46 34.03 -32.88
CA GLY A 337 -23.74 35.46 -33.01
C GLY A 337 -22.57 36.36 -32.56
N ASN A 338 -22.88 37.57 -32.07
CA ASN A 338 -21.90 38.50 -31.50
C ASN A 338 -21.40 38.01 -30.12
N ASN A 339 -20.59 36.95 -30.10
CA ASN A 339 -19.96 36.35 -28.90
C ASN A 339 -20.94 35.86 -27.81
N LYS A 340 -22.14 35.43 -28.20
CA LYS A 340 -23.08 34.85 -27.25
C LYS A 340 -22.65 33.43 -26.88
N THR A 341 -22.78 33.08 -25.60
CA THR A 341 -22.56 31.72 -25.10
C THR A 341 -23.77 31.28 -24.29
N THR A 342 -24.32 30.10 -24.60
CA THR A 342 -25.41 29.47 -23.86
C THR A 342 -24.96 28.14 -23.28
N TYR A 343 -25.62 27.75 -22.18
CA TYR A 343 -25.36 26.51 -21.47
C TYR A 343 -26.66 25.71 -21.37
N GLY A 344 -26.71 24.58 -22.08
CA GLY A 344 -27.88 23.68 -22.06
C GLY A 344 -27.67 22.58 -21.03
N ARG A 345 -28.70 22.29 -20.21
CA ARG A 345 -28.62 21.22 -19.22
C ARG A 345 -28.75 19.85 -19.90
N GLY A 346 -27.89 18.90 -19.52
CA GLY A 346 -27.97 17.51 -19.98
C GLY A 346 -28.90 16.65 -19.11
N TYR A 347 -29.80 15.92 -19.73
CA TYR A 347 -30.68 14.92 -19.11
C TYR A 347 -30.28 13.52 -19.57
N VAL A 348 -30.07 12.61 -18.64
CA VAL A 348 -29.40 11.33 -18.89
C VAL A 348 -30.38 10.16 -18.91
N SER A 349 -30.09 9.20 -19.77
CA SER A 349 -30.91 8.01 -19.96
C SER A 349 -30.11 6.79 -20.36
N ASN A 350 -30.62 5.61 -20.03
CA ASN A 350 -30.18 4.34 -20.57
C ASN A 350 -30.79 4.00 -21.96
N SER A 351 -31.65 4.86 -22.50
CA SER A 351 -32.30 4.67 -23.80
C SER A 351 -32.57 5.99 -24.52
N SER A 352 -32.81 5.95 -25.84
CA SER A 352 -32.94 7.16 -26.66
C SER A 352 -34.25 7.96 -26.47
N GLY A 353 -34.99 7.77 -25.37
CA GLY A 353 -36.32 8.39 -25.18
C GLY A 353 -36.99 8.23 -23.81
N GLN A 354 -36.27 7.87 -22.74
CA GLN A 354 -36.86 7.79 -21.39
C GLN A 354 -36.03 8.61 -20.39
N ASP A 355 -36.62 9.47 -19.58
CA ASP A 355 -35.86 10.17 -18.54
C ASP A 355 -35.68 9.23 -17.34
N THR A 356 -34.50 8.61 -17.19
CA THR A 356 -34.19 7.77 -16.00
C THR A 356 -33.66 8.60 -14.83
N GLY A 357 -33.31 9.88 -15.06
CA GLY A 357 -32.81 10.82 -14.05
C GLY A 357 -31.38 10.53 -13.58
N SER A 358 -30.93 9.28 -13.69
CA SER A 358 -29.57 8.84 -13.48
C SER A 358 -29.23 7.55 -14.25
N VAL A 359 -27.93 7.30 -14.44
CA VAL A 359 -27.37 6.05 -14.96
C VAL A 359 -26.11 5.69 -14.15
N THR A 360 -26.04 4.47 -13.63
CA THR A 360 -24.87 3.98 -12.90
C THR A 360 -23.97 3.15 -13.80
N ILE A 361 -22.69 3.51 -13.83
CA ILE A 361 -21.61 2.80 -14.50
C ILE A 361 -20.93 1.88 -13.47
N PRO A 362 -21.03 0.55 -13.62
CA PRO A 362 -20.45 -0.39 -12.68
C PRO A 362 -18.92 -0.42 -12.80
N GLU A 363 -18.29 -1.05 -11.81
CA GLU A 363 -16.88 -1.45 -11.90
C GLU A 363 -16.69 -2.45 -13.06
N GLY A 364 -15.51 -2.42 -13.68
CA GLY A 364 -15.16 -3.35 -14.75
C GLY A 364 -13.86 -3.02 -15.45
N ASP A 365 -13.56 -3.77 -16.50
CA ASP A 365 -12.37 -3.57 -17.31
C ASP A 365 -12.39 -2.18 -17.98
N ARG A 366 -11.22 -1.56 -18.13
CA ARG A 366 -11.06 -0.23 -18.70
C ARG A 366 -11.37 -0.17 -20.19
N THR A 367 -11.44 -1.31 -20.88
CA THR A 367 -11.89 -1.38 -22.28
C THR A 367 -13.40 -1.49 -22.41
N ASP A 368 -14.11 -1.81 -21.33
CA ASP A 368 -15.57 -1.88 -21.32
C ASP A 368 -16.18 -0.49 -21.15
N TYR A 369 -17.37 -0.28 -21.71
CA TYR A 369 -18.13 0.96 -21.55
C TYR A 369 -19.63 0.70 -21.43
N ILE A 370 -20.35 1.72 -20.95
CA ILE A 370 -21.80 1.81 -21.07
C ILE A 370 -22.14 2.93 -22.03
N GLU A 371 -23.08 2.66 -22.93
CA GLU A 371 -23.69 3.69 -23.78
C GLU A 371 -24.77 4.42 -22.98
N VAL A 372 -24.63 5.74 -22.86
CA VAL A 372 -25.55 6.63 -22.17
C VAL A 372 -26.10 7.63 -23.17
N TYR A 373 -27.40 7.89 -23.11
CA TYR A 373 -28.06 8.88 -23.93
C TYR A 373 -28.20 10.18 -23.15
N ILE A 374 -27.82 11.30 -23.75
CA ILE A 374 -27.84 12.60 -23.09
C ILE A 374 -28.62 13.58 -23.96
N ARG A 375 -29.80 14.00 -23.51
CA ARG A 375 -30.58 15.07 -24.14
C ARG A 375 -30.12 16.42 -23.61
N PHE A 376 -29.81 17.35 -24.51
CA PHE A 376 -29.51 18.73 -24.17
C PHE A 376 -30.65 19.63 -24.65
N ASP A 377 -31.23 20.35 -23.70
CA ASP A 377 -32.27 21.34 -23.97
C ASP A 377 -31.70 22.75 -23.86
N ASN A 378 -32.30 23.70 -24.60
CA ASN A 378 -31.89 25.10 -24.65
C ASN A 378 -30.42 25.28 -25.08
N VAL A 379 -30.00 24.52 -26.09
CA VAL A 379 -28.63 24.59 -26.64
C VAL A 379 -28.33 26.01 -27.14
N TYR A 380 -29.29 26.68 -27.79
CA TYR A 380 -29.21 28.10 -28.17
C TYR A 380 -30.57 28.78 -27.97
N GLU A 381 -30.57 30.11 -27.97
CA GLU A 381 -31.77 30.94 -27.89
C GLU A 381 -32.36 31.21 -29.28
N GLY A 382 -33.70 31.31 -29.37
CA GLY A 382 -34.39 31.61 -30.63
C GLY A 382 -34.00 32.96 -31.24
N GLY A 383 -34.18 33.10 -32.57
CA GLY A 383 -33.95 34.35 -33.31
C GLY A 383 -32.66 34.42 -34.12
N TYR A 384 -31.84 33.36 -34.15
CA TYR A 384 -30.57 33.28 -34.88
C TYR A 384 -30.58 32.26 -36.03
N TYR A 385 -31.74 32.04 -36.63
CA TYR A 385 -31.93 31.06 -37.71
C TYR A 385 -30.93 31.28 -38.86
N GLY A 386 -30.31 30.20 -39.32
CA GLY A 386 -29.34 30.21 -40.42
C GLY A 386 -27.92 30.63 -40.02
N GLN A 387 -27.67 31.03 -38.78
CA GLN A 387 -26.31 31.33 -38.31
C GLN A 387 -25.57 30.06 -37.88
N MET A 388 -24.24 30.08 -38.01
CA MET A 388 -23.38 29.04 -37.48
C MET A 388 -23.22 29.16 -35.96
N CYS A 389 -23.18 28.01 -35.29
CA CYS A 389 -22.84 27.89 -33.89
C CYS A 389 -21.72 26.86 -33.68
N GLN A 390 -20.92 27.07 -32.64
CA GLN A 390 -19.91 26.13 -32.16
C GLN A 390 -20.47 25.44 -30.92
N LEU A 391 -20.76 24.15 -31.01
CA LEU A 391 -21.32 23.35 -29.94
C LEU A 391 -20.25 22.41 -29.39
N SER A 392 -20.02 22.46 -28.08
CA SER A 392 -19.24 21.46 -27.34
C SER A 392 -19.98 21.02 -26.08
N PHE A 393 -19.40 20.08 -25.34
CA PHE A 393 -20.01 19.51 -24.15
C PHE A 393 -19.02 19.49 -23.00
N GLU A 394 -19.54 19.59 -21.80
CA GLU A 394 -18.77 19.52 -20.59
C GLU A 394 -19.46 18.60 -19.58
N ILE A 395 -18.66 17.97 -18.73
CA ILE A 395 -19.11 17.22 -17.57
C ILE A 395 -18.60 17.89 -16.30
N ASN A 396 -19.44 17.98 -15.28
CA ASN A 396 -19.05 18.40 -13.96
C ASN A 396 -18.61 17.17 -13.16
N ILE A 397 -17.30 17.01 -13.01
CA ILE A 397 -16.71 16.01 -12.13
C ILE A 397 -15.80 16.72 -11.14
N ASP A 398 -15.87 16.31 -9.88
CA ASP A 398 -15.08 16.88 -8.78
C ASP A 398 -15.32 18.40 -8.56
N GLY A 399 -16.51 18.90 -8.93
CA GLY A 399 -16.90 20.30 -8.76
C GLY A 399 -16.47 21.24 -9.89
N GLU A 400 -15.78 20.73 -10.92
CA GLU A 400 -15.30 21.51 -12.06
C GLU A 400 -15.86 20.99 -13.39
N TRP A 401 -16.13 21.91 -14.32
CA TRP A 401 -16.57 21.58 -15.67
C TRP A 401 -15.37 21.25 -16.56
N LYS A 402 -15.34 20.03 -17.10
CA LYS A 402 -14.29 19.55 -18.00
C LYS A 402 -14.88 19.23 -19.37
N GLN A 403 -14.17 19.61 -20.44
CA GLN A 403 -14.62 19.37 -21.82
C GLN A 403 -14.70 17.88 -22.13
N VAL A 404 -15.75 17.50 -22.86
CA VAL A 404 -16.02 16.15 -23.34
C VAL A 404 -16.05 16.16 -24.87
N PRO A 405 -15.05 15.56 -25.53
CA PRO A 405 -15.00 15.55 -26.98
C PRO A 405 -15.99 14.53 -27.57
N PRO A 406 -16.30 14.65 -28.87
CA PRO A 406 -16.07 15.78 -29.76
C PRO A 406 -17.16 16.86 -29.60
N GLY A 407 -16.83 18.07 -30.09
CA GLY A 407 -17.81 19.11 -30.42
C GLY A 407 -17.96 19.24 -31.94
N GLY A 408 -18.68 20.25 -32.40
CA GLY A 408 -18.81 20.54 -33.83
C GLY A 408 -19.40 21.91 -34.14
N SER A 409 -19.42 22.25 -35.43
CA SER A 409 -19.97 23.49 -35.95
C SER A 409 -21.24 23.21 -36.75
N TYR A 410 -22.34 23.88 -36.41
CA TYR A 410 -23.66 23.57 -36.98
C TYR A 410 -24.43 24.84 -37.35
N ILE A 411 -25.31 24.73 -38.34
CA ILE A 411 -26.26 25.80 -38.69
C ILE A 411 -27.49 25.68 -37.78
N MET A 412 -27.89 26.78 -37.16
CA MET A 412 -29.08 26.82 -36.29
C MET A 412 -30.38 26.88 -37.11
N ARG A 413 -31.32 26.00 -36.82
CA ARG A 413 -32.64 25.90 -37.48
C ARG A 413 -33.82 25.88 -36.52
#